data_AF-A0A4T0X3G0-F1
#
_entry.id   AF-A0A4T0X3G0-F1
#
_cell.length_a   1.000
_cell.length_b   1.000
_cell.length_c   1.000
_cell.angle_alpha   90.00
_cell.angle_beta   90.00
_cell.angle_gamma   90.00
#
_symmetry.space_group_name_H-M   'P 1'
#
loop_
_entity.id
_entity.type
_entity.pdbx_description
1 polymer ?
#
loop_
_entity_poly.entity_id
_entity_poly.type
_entity_poly.pdbx_seq_one_letter_code
_entity_poly.pdbx_strand_id
1 'polypeptide(L)'
;MLIFPEGTNMSHNNRRISQEYAEKNSLPKNKSVLLPRVKGLYVALKELSPENQKIIDFTVGYSGHLREEMAQDIFTLWKVFILGESPSKISIYVDQYDMTKEIPDLNFNESTKNVSEANEEKEMKFLESWINSVWQKKEVMMNTYYEKGEFDTKPKQRIDFPIRLHHYWEIVMVYLPSIILASSAFILYKIFV
;
A
#
# COMPACT_ATOMS: atom_id res chain seq x y z
N MET A 1 8.62 -11.18 0.34
CA MET A 1 7.16 -10.94 0.19
C MET A 1 6.87 -9.49 0.52
N LEU A 2 5.96 -8.84 -0.21
CA LEU A 2 5.50 -7.47 0.02
C LEU A 2 4.01 -7.51 0.38
N ILE A 3 3.61 -6.80 1.44
CA ILE A 3 2.22 -6.73 1.90
C ILE A 3 1.85 -5.27 2.14
N PHE A 4 0.59 -4.94 1.85
CA PHE A 4 -0.05 -3.68 2.21
C PHE A 4 -1.11 -3.97 3.27
N PRO A 5 -0.82 -3.77 4.57
CA PRO A 5 -1.78 -4.09 5.63
C PRO A 5 -3.09 -3.31 5.53
N GLU A 6 -3.09 -2.12 4.90
CA GLU A 6 -4.32 -1.36 4.58
C GLU A 6 -5.23 -2.12 3.60
N GLY A 7 -4.63 -2.94 2.74
CA GLY A 7 -5.31 -3.80 1.76
C GLY A 7 -5.90 -3.08 0.55
N THR A 8 -5.79 -1.75 0.47
CA THR A 8 -6.35 -0.96 -0.64
C THR A 8 -5.80 0.47 -0.64
N ASN A 9 -6.08 1.21 -1.72
CA ASN A 9 -5.74 2.62 -1.85
C ASN A 9 -6.68 3.52 -1.02
N MET A 10 -6.18 4.68 -0.62
CA MET A 10 -6.98 5.72 0.04
C MET A 10 -8.01 6.28 -0.96
N SER A 11 -9.28 6.15 -0.62
CA SER A 11 -10.42 6.72 -1.34
C SER A 11 -11.41 7.28 -0.33
N HIS A 12 -12.36 8.12 -0.76
CA HIS A 12 -13.40 8.64 0.14
C HIS A 12 -14.18 7.53 0.84
N ASN A 13 -14.53 6.47 0.11
CA ASN A 13 -15.25 5.34 0.68
C ASN A 13 -14.37 4.53 1.66
N ASN A 14 -13.12 4.23 1.29
CA ASN A 14 -12.22 3.45 2.15
C ASN A 14 -11.87 4.22 3.43
N ARG A 15 -11.68 5.54 3.34
CA ARG A 15 -11.47 6.43 4.49
C ARG A 15 -12.66 6.39 5.44
N ARG A 16 -13.90 6.48 4.91
CA ARG A 16 -15.12 6.37 5.71
C ARG A 16 -15.20 5.01 6.43
N ILE A 17 -15.00 3.91 5.71
CA ILE A 17 -15.02 2.55 6.29
C ILE A 17 -13.96 2.40 7.38
N SER A 18 -12.75 2.92 7.16
CA SER A 18 -11.68 2.90 8.16
C SER A 18 -12.04 3.73 9.40
N GLN A 19 -12.72 4.86 9.25
CA GLN A 19 -13.17 5.70 10.37
C GLN A 19 -14.30 5.04 11.17
N GLU A 20 -15.27 4.41 10.49
CA GLU A 20 -16.34 3.64 11.15
C GLU A 20 -15.77 2.46 11.94
N TYR A 21 -14.78 1.77 11.37
CA TYR A 21 -14.06 0.73 12.09
C TYR A 21 -13.29 1.28 13.30
N ALA A 22 -12.66 2.45 13.15
CA ALA A 22 -11.97 3.11 14.26
C ALA A 22 -12.93 3.44 15.42
N GLU A 23 -14.10 4.01 15.11
CA GLU A 23 -15.14 4.33 16.09
C GLU A 23 -15.64 3.09 16.82
N LYS A 24 -15.94 2.02 16.08
CA LYS A 24 -16.47 0.77 16.65
C LYS A 24 -15.49 0.11 17.62
N ASN A 25 -14.19 0.23 17.36
CA ASN A 25 -13.14 -0.44 18.14
C ASN A 25 -12.39 0.52 19.07
N SER A 26 -12.89 1.75 19.27
CA SER A 26 -12.26 2.78 20.10
C SER A 26 -10.80 3.07 19.72
N LEU A 27 -10.50 3.02 18.42
CA LEU A 27 -9.18 3.34 17.86
C LEU A 27 -9.13 4.81 17.40
N PRO A 28 -7.93 5.42 17.33
CA PRO A 28 -7.77 6.76 16.77
C PRO A 28 -8.20 6.84 15.30
N LYS A 29 -8.88 7.93 14.95
CA LYS A 29 -9.29 8.22 13.57
C LYS A 29 -8.13 8.83 12.79
N ASN A 30 -7.42 8.00 12.05
CA ASN A 30 -6.36 8.45 11.16
C ASN A 30 -6.94 9.21 9.95
N LYS A 31 -6.24 10.26 9.51
CA LYS A 31 -6.64 11.09 8.36
C LYS A 31 -5.76 10.81 7.14
N SER A 32 -4.48 10.58 7.36
CA SER A 32 -3.47 10.43 6.31
C SER A 32 -3.24 8.97 5.92
N VAL A 33 -3.48 8.02 6.83
CA VAL A 33 -3.37 6.57 6.56
C VAL A 33 -4.67 5.83 6.89
N LEU A 34 -4.91 4.71 6.21
CA LEU A 34 -5.99 3.77 6.57
C LEU A 34 -5.53 2.85 7.70
N LEU A 35 -6.47 2.36 8.52
CA LEU A 35 -6.13 1.41 9.58
C LEU A 35 -5.66 0.06 9.01
N PRO A 36 -4.63 -0.56 9.61
CA PRO A 36 -4.07 -1.81 9.12
C PRO A 36 -4.96 -3.01 9.45
N ARG A 37 -4.89 -4.05 8.62
CA ARG A 37 -5.48 -5.37 8.88
C ARG A 37 -4.40 -6.35 9.29
N VAL A 38 -4.66 -7.08 10.38
CA VAL A 38 -3.63 -7.87 11.08
C VAL A 38 -3.48 -9.27 10.49
N LYS A 39 -4.59 -9.91 10.09
CA LYS A 39 -4.60 -11.33 9.73
C LYS A 39 -3.62 -11.71 8.62
N GLY A 40 -3.55 -10.89 7.56
CA GLY A 40 -2.63 -11.14 6.45
C GLY A 40 -1.17 -11.06 6.88
N LEU A 41 -0.83 -10.07 7.72
CA LEU A 41 0.51 -9.93 8.28
C LEU A 41 0.84 -11.07 9.26
N TYR A 42 -0.10 -11.49 10.10
CA TYR A 42 0.09 -12.59 11.03
C TYR A 42 0.50 -13.88 10.32
N VAL A 43 -0.26 -14.30 9.31
CA VAL A 43 0.05 -15.49 8.50
C VAL A 43 1.41 -15.35 7.82
N ALA A 44 1.66 -14.18 7.23
CA ALA A 44 2.93 -13.85 6.61
C ALA A 44 4.14 -14.02 7.54
N LEU A 45 4.05 -13.51 8.77
CA LEU A 45 5.13 -13.62 9.74
C LEU A 45 5.32 -15.06 10.19
N LYS A 46 4.24 -15.79 10.50
CA LYS A 46 4.34 -17.18 10.98
C LYS A 46 4.93 -18.13 9.93
N GLU A 47 4.59 -17.95 8.66
CA GLU A 47 5.05 -18.85 7.60
C GLU A 47 6.43 -18.47 7.02
N LEU A 48 6.86 -17.21 7.13
CA LEU A 48 8.15 -16.76 6.58
C LEU A 48 9.24 -16.46 7.62
N SER A 49 8.87 -16.25 8.88
CA SER A 49 9.83 -15.87 9.93
C SER A 49 10.92 -16.90 10.26
N PRO A 50 10.79 -18.23 10.03
CA PRO A 50 11.88 -19.15 10.31
C PRO A 50 13.20 -18.80 9.59
N GLU A 51 13.10 -18.11 8.45
CA GLU A 51 14.26 -17.79 7.60
C GLU A 51 14.72 -16.32 7.71
N ASN A 52 13.84 -15.40 8.12
CA ASN A 52 14.16 -13.97 8.18
C ASN A 52 13.36 -13.24 9.28
N GLN A 53 14.07 -12.65 10.24
CA GLN A 53 13.49 -11.97 11.41
C GLN A 53 13.41 -10.45 11.29
N LYS A 54 13.45 -9.91 10.06
CA LYS A 54 13.40 -8.46 9.80
C LYS A 54 12.19 -8.09 8.96
N ILE A 55 11.51 -7.02 9.37
CA ILE A 55 10.47 -6.35 8.58
C ILE A 55 11.07 -5.05 8.05
N ILE A 56 11.08 -4.90 6.72
CA ILE A 56 11.39 -3.61 6.09
C ILE A 56 10.08 -2.89 5.87
N ASP A 57 9.95 -1.73 6.49
CA ASP A 57 8.77 -0.88 6.38
C ASP A 57 9.01 0.27 5.41
N PHE A 58 8.04 0.52 4.55
CA PHE A 58 8.08 1.62 3.59
C PHE A 58 6.90 2.54 3.87
N THR A 59 7.20 3.83 4.05
CA THR A 59 6.18 4.89 4.10
C THR A 59 6.41 5.82 2.92
N VAL A 60 5.40 5.95 2.06
CA VAL A 60 5.52 6.66 0.78
C VAL A 60 4.63 7.90 0.80
N GLY A 61 5.26 9.07 0.61
CA GLY A 61 4.59 10.35 0.46
C GLY A 61 4.62 10.83 -0.99
N TYR A 62 3.46 11.22 -1.52
CA TYR A 62 3.31 11.80 -2.85
C TYR A 62 3.12 13.32 -2.72
N SER A 63 3.92 14.10 -3.44
CA SER A 63 3.71 15.56 -3.50
C SER A 63 2.65 15.93 -4.54
N GLY A 64 2.23 17.20 -4.53
CA GLY A 64 1.35 17.75 -5.58
C GLY A 64 -0.14 17.54 -5.33
N HIS A 65 -0.53 17.22 -4.09
CA HIS A 65 -1.92 17.23 -3.65
C HIS A 65 -2.03 17.63 -2.17
N LEU A 66 -3.22 18.08 -1.76
CA LEU A 66 -3.54 18.36 -0.36
C LEU A 66 -3.87 17.06 0.39
N ARG A 67 -3.71 17.07 1.71
CA ARG A 67 -3.96 15.90 2.59
C ARG A 67 -5.38 15.34 2.46
N GLU A 68 -6.34 16.23 2.26
CA GLU A 68 -7.76 15.91 2.16
C GLU A 68 -8.10 15.24 0.82
N GLU A 69 -7.31 15.52 -0.22
CA GLU A 69 -7.48 15.01 -1.57
C GLU A 69 -6.99 13.57 -1.71
N MET A 70 -7.57 12.86 -2.68
CA MET A 70 -7.22 11.49 -2.98
C MET A 70 -6.20 11.45 -4.11
N ALA A 71 -4.97 11.05 -3.80
CA ALA A 71 -3.89 10.95 -4.78
C ALA A 71 -4.27 10.08 -6.00
N GLN A 72 -5.05 9.01 -5.79
CA GLN A 72 -5.53 8.14 -6.86
C GLN A 72 -6.45 8.84 -7.87
N ASP A 73 -7.19 9.86 -7.44
CA ASP A 73 -8.14 10.58 -8.29
C ASP A 73 -7.43 11.73 -9.04
N ILE A 74 -6.33 12.23 -8.47
CA ILE A 74 -5.49 13.27 -9.06
C ILE A 74 -4.51 12.68 -10.08
N PHE A 75 -3.76 11.65 -9.69
CA PHE A 75 -2.70 11.04 -10.50
C PHE A 75 -3.19 9.77 -11.19
N THR A 76 -4.21 9.95 -12.04
CA THR A 76 -4.73 8.83 -12.85
C THR A 76 -3.71 8.38 -13.90
N LEU A 77 -3.79 7.13 -14.35
CA LEU A 77 -2.90 6.61 -15.39
C LEU A 77 -2.90 7.48 -16.65
N TRP A 78 -4.07 7.99 -17.05
CA TRP A 78 -4.19 8.90 -18.18
C TRP A 78 -3.37 10.18 -17.96
N LYS A 79 -3.53 10.82 -16.81
CA LYS A 79 -2.79 12.04 -16.47
C LYS A 79 -1.29 11.80 -16.40
N VAL A 80 -0.86 10.74 -15.72
CA VAL A 80 0.56 10.42 -15.54
C VAL A 80 1.23 10.07 -16.87
N PHE A 81 0.67 9.15 -17.66
CA PHE A 81 1.35 8.63 -18.85
C PHE A 81 1.08 9.41 -20.14
N ILE A 82 -0.07 10.09 -20.25
CA ILE A 82 -0.45 10.81 -21.47
C ILE A 82 -0.18 12.30 -21.34
N LEU A 83 -0.59 12.90 -20.21
CA LEU A 83 -0.44 14.34 -19.98
C LEU A 83 0.89 14.69 -19.30
N GLY A 84 1.61 13.69 -18.76
CA GLY A 84 2.84 13.91 -17.99
C GLY A 84 2.59 14.55 -16.62
N GLU A 85 1.34 14.55 -16.15
CA GLU A 85 0.93 15.09 -14.86
C GLU A 85 1.16 14.04 -13.76
N SER A 86 2.42 13.87 -13.36
CA SER A 86 2.82 13.01 -12.24
C SER A 86 3.06 13.80 -10.95
N PRO A 87 3.12 13.12 -9.78
CA PRO A 87 3.66 13.75 -8.58
C PRO A 87 5.04 14.33 -8.88
N SER A 88 5.30 15.56 -8.43
CA SER A 88 6.57 16.23 -8.67
C SER A 88 7.74 15.58 -7.91
N LYS A 89 7.43 14.92 -6.80
CA LYS A 89 8.36 14.23 -5.91
C LYS A 89 7.64 13.07 -5.23
N ILE A 90 8.28 11.91 -5.23
CA ILE A 90 7.89 10.76 -4.40
C ILE A 90 8.95 10.63 -3.33
N SER A 91 8.52 10.72 -2.07
CA SER A 91 9.42 10.56 -0.93
C SER A 91 9.17 9.19 -0.31
N ILE A 92 10.21 8.37 -0.20
CA ILE A 92 10.12 7.04 0.42
C ILE A 92 10.93 7.07 1.71
N TYR A 93 10.25 6.94 2.83
CA TYR A 93 10.85 6.68 4.13
C TYR A 93 10.96 5.17 4.32
N VAL A 94 12.15 4.71 4.70
CA VAL A 94 12.44 3.29 4.92
C VAL A 94 12.83 3.08 6.37
N ASP A 95 12.12 2.18 7.04
CA ASP A 95 12.43 1.75 8.39
C ASP A 95 12.68 0.24 8.44
N GLN A 96 13.29 -0.22 9.53
CA GLN A 96 13.53 -1.63 9.76
C GLN A 96 13.15 -2.01 11.19
N TYR A 97 12.27 -3.00 11.31
CA TYR A 97 11.88 -3.59 12.57
C TYR A 97 12.51 -4.97 12.73
N ASP A 98 13.12 -5.20 13.90
CA ASP A 98 13.61 -6.52 14.31
C ASP A 98 12.49 -7.24 15.05
N MET A 99 11.98 -8.31 14.45
CA MET A 99 10.81 -9.02 14.95
C MET A 99 11.03 -9.57 16.36
N THR A 100 12.24 -10.02 16.69
CA THR A 100 12.54 -10.58 18.01
C THR A 100 12.42 -9.55 19.14
N LYS A 101 12.63 -8.27 18.82
CA LYS A 101 12.58 -7.16 19.78
C LYS A 101 11.23 -6.48 19.81
N GLU A 102 10.64 -6.32 18.63
CA GLU A 102 9.41 -5.56 18.42
C GLU A 102 8.16 -6.37 18.75
N ILE A 103 8.18 -7.67 18.43
CA ILE A 103 7.06 -8.59 18.65
C ILE A 103 7.51 -9.91 19.29
N PRO A 104 8.10 -9.88 20.51
CA PRO A 104 8.68 -11.05 21.17
C PRO A 104 7.67 -12.16 21.52
N ASP A 105 6.40 -11.81 21.71
CA ASP A 105 5.35 -12.75 22.13
C ASP A 105 4.81 -13.62 20.98
N LEU A 106 5.26 -13.40 19.74
CA LEU A 106 4.87 -14.21 18.59
C LEU A 106 5.81 -15.43 18.46
N ASN A 107 5.27 -16.65 18.49
CA ASN A 107 6.08 -17.84 18.24
C ASN A 107 6.29 -18.05 16.73
N PHE A 108 7.49 -17.74 16.24
CA PHE A 108 7.84 -17.84 14.82
C PHE A 108 8.17 -19.25 14.32
N ASN A 109 8.36 -20.22 15.21
CA ASN A 109 8.79 -21.58 14.84
C ASN A 109 7.60 -22.51 14.55
N GLU A 110 6.39 -22.09 14.91
CA GLU A 110 5.16 -22.85 14.67
C GLU A 110 4.39 -22.26 13.49
N SER A 111 4.09 -23.09 12.50
CA SER A 111 3.14 -22.72 11.43
C SER A 111 1.76 -22.45 12.02
N THR A 112 1.03 -21.50 11.41
CA THR A 112 -0.35 -21.15 11.76
C THR A 112 -1.28 -22.35 11.89
N LYS A 113 -1.03 -23.45 11.15
CA LYS A 113 -1.85 -24.66 11.18
C LYS A 113 -1.75 -25.46 12.48
N ASN A 114 -0.69 -25.25 13.26
CA ASN A 114 -0.37 -26.04 14.45
C ASN A 114 -0.65 -25.26 15.76
N VAL A 115 -1.11 -24.01 15.66
CA VAL A 115 -1.40 -23.16 16.81
C VAL A 115 -2.83 -23.42 17.28
N SER A 116 -3.03 -23.56 18.60
CA SER A 116 -4.39 -23.65 19.15
C SER A 116 -5.15 -22.33 18.97
N GLU A 117 -6.48 -22.40 18.80
CA GLU A 117 -7.31 -21.20 18.58
C GLU A 117 -7.11 -20.13 19.67
N ALA A 118 -6.96 -20.55 20.93
CA ALA A 118 -6.71 -19.65 22.06
C ALA A 118 -5.35 -18.93 21.97
N ASN A 119 -4.31 -19.62 21.48
CA ASN A 119 -2.99 -19.02 21.29
C ASN A 119 -2.98 -18.09 20.07
N GLU A 120 -3.65 -18.47 18.98
CA GLU A 120 -3.78 -17.63 17.79
C GLU A 120 -4.46 -16.29 18.13
N GLU A 121 -5.55 -16.31 18.90
CA GLU A 121 -6.23 -15.08 19.32
C GLU A 121 -5.32 -14.17 20.16
N LYS A 122 -4.52 -14.75 21.05
CA LYS A 122 -3.56 -13.99 21.88
C LYS A 122 -2.46 -13.36 21.03
N GLU A 123 -1.84 -14.14 20.14
CA GLU A 123 -0.79 -13.67 19.23
C GLU A 123 -1.33 -12.58 18.29
N MET A 124 -2.53 -12.76 17.73
CA MET A 124 -3.18 -11.77 16.86
C MET A 124 -3.47 -10.46 17.58
N LYS A 125 -3.99 -10.49 18.81
CA LYS A 125 -4.26 -9.27 19.60
C LYS A 125 -2.98 -8.50 19.92
N PHE A 126 -1.91 -9.22 20.24
CA PHE A 126 -0.61 -8.61 20.48
C PHE A 126 -0.06 -7.94 19.20
N LEU A 127 -0.10 -8.65 18.07
CA LEU A 127 0.33 -8.11 16.78
C LEU A 127 -0.53 -6.92 16.35
N GLU A 128 -1.84 -6.95 16.62
CA GLU A 128 -2.79 -5.87 16.38
C GLU A 128 -2.39 -4.59 17.14
N SER A 129 -2.05 -4.73 18.42
CA SER A 129 -1.59 -3.60 19.23
C SER A 129 -0.31 -2.99 18.66
N TRP A 130 0.67 -3.84 18.32
CA TRP A 130 1.94 -3.40 17.75
C TRP A 130 1.74 -2.68 16.41
N ILE A 131 1.03 -3.28 15.44
CA ILE A 131 0.85 -2.67 14.11
C ILE A 131 0.04 -1.37 14.19
N ASN A 132 -0.96 -1.29 15.07
CA ASN A 132 -1.68 -0.04 15.29
C ASN A 132 -0.74 1.06 15.82
N SER A 133 0.19 0.73 16.73
CA SER A 133 1.19 1.69 17.22
C SER A 133 2.11 2.19 16.10
N VAL A 134 2.52 1.30 15.18
CA VAL A 134 3.30 1.67 14.00
C VAL A 134 2.50 2.59 13.08
N TRP A 135 1.21 2.30 12.87
CA TRP A 135 0.34 3.16 12.06
C TRP A 135 0.09 4.53 12.69
N GLN A 136 0.07 4.64 14.01
CA GLN A 136 0.00 5.95 14.68
C GLN A 136 1.27 6.77 14.43
N LYS A 137 2.46 6.14 14.47
CA LYS A 137 3.71 6.81 14.08
C LYS A 137 3.65 7.29 12.62
N LYS A 138 3.14 6.45 11.71
CA LYS A 138 2.94 6.80 10.30
C LYS A 138 1.94 7.93 10.10
N GLU A 139 0.84 7.96 10.85
CA GLU A 139 -0.14 9.04 10.80
C GLU A 139 0.52 10.40 11.13
N VAL A 140 1.30 10.45 12.22
CA VAL A 140 2.05 11.66 12.59
C VAL A 140 3.07 12.03 11.51
N MET A 141 3.84 11.06 11.03
CA MET A 141 4.85 11.26 9.98
C MET A 141 4.24 11.81 8.69
N MET A 142 3.11 11.26 8.25
CA MET A 142 2.41 11.69 7.05
C MET A 142 1.73 13.04 7.23
N ASN A 143 1.24 13.34 8.43
CA ASN A 143 0.75 14.68 8.74
C ASN A 143 1.86 15.72 8.57
N THR A 144 3.04 15.47 9.15
CA THR A 144 4.20 16.33 8.95
C THR A 144 4.60 16.43 7.48
N TYR A 145 4.59 15.31 6.75
CA TYR A 145 4.90 15.28 5.32
C TYR A 145 3.98 16.19 4.50
N TYR A 146 2.66 16.13 4.72
CA TYR A 146 1.72 16.97 3.99
C TYR A 146 1.74 18.44 4.42
N GLU A 147 2.25 18.76 5.61
CA GLU A 147 2.46 20.14 6.06
C GLU A 147 3.75 20.76 5.50
N LYS A 148 4.86 20.01 5.51
CA LYS A 148 6.18 20.51 5.14
C LYS A 148 6.60 20.18 3.71
N GLY A 149 5.98 19.18 3.09
CA GLY A 149 6.36 18.61 1.80
C GLY A 149 7.56 17.65 1.86
N GLU A 150 8.03 17.29 3.04
CA GLU A 150 9.12 16.32 3.27
C GLU A 150 9.00 15.66 4.64
N PHE A 151 9.62 14.49 4.80
CA PHE A 151 9.73 13.83 6.09
C PHE A 151 10.74 14.55 6.99
N ASP A 152 10.61 14.43 8.31
CA ASP A 152 11.50 15.08 9.29
C ASP A 152 12.96 14.55 9.27
N THR A 153 13.25 13.58 8.40
CA THR A 153 14.59 13.01 8.24
C THR A 153 15.25 13.51 6.96
N LYS A 154 16.55 13.79 7.03
CA LYS A 154 17.30 14.18 5.84
C LYS A 154 17.34 13.02 4.83
N PRO A 155 17.05 13.27 3.54
CA PRO A 155 17.10 12.24 2.52
C PRO A 155 18.52 11.70 2.39
N LYS A 156 18.69 10.38 2.54
CA LYS A 156 19.99 9.72 2.33
C LYS A 156 20.37 9.67 0.85
N GLN A 157 19.37 9.57 -0.02
CA GLN A 157 19.54 9.46 -1.47
C GLN A 157 18.42 10.21 -2.17
N ARG A 158 18.75 10.86 -3.29
CA ARG A 158 17.79 11.44 -4.23
C ARG A 158 18.08 10.85 -5.60
N ILE A 159 17.04 10.32 -6.24
CA ILE A 159 17.11 9.78 -7.59
C ILE A 159 16.05 10.52 -8.39
N ASP A 160 16.47 11.19 -9.45
CA ASP A 160 15.55 11.81 -10.40
C ASP A 160 15.29 10.79 -11.52
N PHE A 161 14.04 10.33 -11.63
CA PHE A 161 13.62 9.38 -12.66
C PHE A 161 12.50 9.99 -13.51
N PRO A 162 12.66 10.07 -14.84
CA PRO A 162 11.61 10.61 -15.69
C PRO A 162 10.47 9.60 -15.85
N ILE A 163 9.29 9.92 -15.32
CA ILE A 163 8.07 9.14 -15.54
C ILE A 163 7.48 9.57 -16.88
N ARG A 164 7.81 8.84 -17.95
CA ARG A 164 7.29 9.06 -19.29
C ARG A 164 7.25 7.76 -20.07
N LEU A 165 6.36 7.67 -21.06
CA LEU A 165 6.39 6.59 -22.05
C LEU A 165 7.71 6.65 -22.83
N HIS A 166 8.26 5.49 -23.18
CA HIS A 166 9.44 5.48 -24.03
C HIS A 166 9.06 5.94 -25.43
N HIS A 167 7.91 5.44 -25.94
CA HIS A 167 7.32 5.82 -27.22
C HIS A 167 5.78 5.92 -27.11
N TYR A 168 5.17 6.90 -27.79
CA TYR A 168 3.71 7.07 -27.82
C TYR A 168 2.96 5.84 -28.39
N TRP A 169 3.63 5.00 -29.18
CA TRP A 169 3.07 3.75 -29.73
C TRP A 169 2.80 2.68 -28.68
N GLU A 170 3.41 2.75 -27.48
CA GLU A 170 3.21 1.77 -26.41
C GLU A 170 1.73 1.68 -25.99
N ILE A 171 1.02 2.82 -25.99
CA ILE A 171 -0.42 2.86 -25.69
C ILE A 171 -1.21 2.10 -26.76
N VAL A 172 -0.87 2.33 -28.04
CA VAL A 172 -1.55 1.67 -29.16
C VAL A 172 -1.33 0.17 -29.11
N MET A 173 -0.12 -0.27 -28.76
CA MET A 173 0.21 -1.70 -28.62
C MET A 173 -0.64 -2.41 -27.56
N VAL A 174 -1.06 -1.73 -26.49
CA VAL A 174 -1.96 -2.31 -25.48
C VAL A 174 -3.32 -2.65 -26.08
N TYR A 175 -3.85 -1.79 -26.96
CA TYR A 175 -5.19 -1.97 -27.55
C TYR A 175 -5.17 -2.76 -28.87
N LEU A 176 -4.01 -2.90 -29.51
CA LEU A 176 -3.85 -3.54 -30.81
C LEU A 176 -4.41 -4.98 -30.85
N PRO A 177 -4.17 -5.86 -29.85
CA PRO A 177 -4.72 -7.22 -29.86
C PRO A 177 -6.25 -7.23 -29.82
N SER A 178 -6.87 -6.36 -29.01
CA SER A 178 -8.32 -6.24 -28.90
C SER A 178 -8.95 -5.74 -30.19
N ILE A 179 -8.30 -4.76 -30.85
CA ILE A 179 -8.74 -4.23 -32.14
C ILE A 179 -8.66 -5.33 -33.21
N ILE A 180 -7.54 -6.05 -33.30
CA ILE A 180 -7.36 -7.15 -34.26
C ILE A 180 -8.42 -8.24 -34.05
N LEU A 181 -8.68 -8.64 -32.80
CA LEU A 181 -9.73 -9.62 -32.46
C LEU A 181 -11.12 -9.14 -32.90
N ALA A 182 -11.48 -7.89 -32.58
CA ALA A 182 -12.77 -7.32 -32.94
C ALA A 182 -12.94 -7.21 -34.47
N SER A 183 -11.90 -6.75 -35.18
CA SER A 183 -11.91 -6.66 -36.64
C SER A 183 -12.02 -8.04 -37.29
N SER A 184 -11.29 -9.04 -36.78
CA SER A 184 -11.35 -10.42 -37.29
C SER A 184 -12.73 -11.02 -37.07
N ALA A 185 -13.32 -10.84 -35.89
CA ALA A 185 -14.68 -11.30 -35.59
C ALA A 185 -15.74 -10.62 -36.48
N PHE A 186 -15.61 -9.31 -36.74
CA PHE A 186 -16.50 -8.58 -37.64
C PHE A 186 -16.42 -9.06 -39.09
N ILE A 187 -15.22 -9.34 -39.58
CA ILE A 187 -15.01 -9.89 -40.93
C ILE A 187 -15.65 -11.28 -41.03
N LEU A 188 -15.43 -12.16 -40.04
CA LEU A 188 -16.05 -13.48 -40.01
C LEU A 188 -17.58 -13.38 -39.97
N TYR A 189 -18.14 -12.49 -39.14
CA TYR A 189 -19.58 -12.25 -39.09
C TYR A 189 -20.14 -11.90 -40.47
N LYS A 190 -19.50 -10.96 -41.19
CA LYS A 190 -19.91 -10.56 -42.55
C LYS A 190 -19.75 -11.66 -43.61
N ILE A 191 -18.90 -12.66 -43.38
CA ILE A 191 -18.69 -13.76 -44.33
C ILE A 191 -19.74 -14.87 -44.12
N PHE A 192 -20.15 -15.11 -42.87
CA PHE A 192 -21.01 -16.25 -42.50
C PHE A 192 -22.48 -15.88 -42.25
N VAL A 193 -22.81 -14.59 -42.12
CA VAL A 193 -24.17 -14.06 -41.93
C VAL A 193 -24.47 -13.04 -43.02
#